data_AF-A0A8H8QWV4-F1
#
_entry.id   AF-A0A8H8QWV4-F1
#
_cell.length_a   1.000
_cell.length_b   1.000
_cell.length_c   1.000
_cell.angle_alpha   90.00
_cell.angle_beta   90.00
_cell.angle_gamma   90.00
#
_symmetry.space_group_name_H-M   'P 1'
#
loop_
_entity.id
_entity.type
_entity.pdbx_description
1 polymer ?
#
loop_
_entity_poly.entity_id
_entity_poly.type
_entity_poly.pdbx_seq_one_letter_code
_entity_poly.pdbx_strand_id
1 'polypeptide(L)'
;MATMQRSQYIKLAQSLPPRLTKFLARYPPAAILPQTSTPPNASTTPLESSSELQPSTNNDLPYPSPFRSTKHAITGKWHNPTFSLRRQADLVKLARNHGIEELLPPSVKSTAERIRRRAENGLRVKGTGIGQKVKGKESERTLKGRLEKRRQAMLDMPQMVQTWKEFAKDWDREDMVVDGRSGPNEYDDLEAGKVPEMCLYKYRDAWNGRWKQVYIYSARIYEIGESDIVGSV
;
A
#
# COMPACT_ATOMS: atom_id res chain seq x y z
N MET A 1 5.29 -55.60 -29.84
CA MET A 1 5.11 -54.75 -28.64
C MET A 1 4.71 -53.30 -28.95
N ALA A 2 5.22 -52.67 -30.03
CA ALA A 2 4.90 -51.27 -30.37
C ALA A 2 3.41 -50.97 -30.63
N THR A 3 2.66 -51.91 -31.20
CA THR A 3 1.21 -51.74 -31.48
C THR A 3 0.36 -51.69 -30.21
N MET A 4 0.69 -52.49 -29.19
CA MET A 4 0.02 -52.46 -27.89
C MET A 4 0.22 -51.10 -27.19
N GLN A 5 1.45 -50.58 -27.20
CA GLN A 5 1.78 -49.25 -26.65
C GLN A 5 1.00 -48.14 -27.35
N ARG A 6 0.92 -48.17 -28.69
CA ARG A 6 0.11 -47.22 -29.47
C ARG A 6 -1.36 -47.24 -29.05
N SER A 7 -1.96 -48.42 -28.89
CA SER A 7 -3.36 -48.54 -28.48
C SER A 7 -3.62 -47.99 -27.06
N GLN A 8 -2.64 -48.17 -26.15
CA GLN A 8 -2.70 -47.64 -24.79
C GLN A 8 -2.63 -46.12 -24.78
N TYR A 9 -1.73 -45.50 -25.55
CA TYR A 9 -1.66 -44.04 -25.69
C TYR A 9 -2.92 -43.45 -26.31
N ILE A 10 -3.54 -44.14 -27.27
CA ILE A 10 -4.84 -43.71 -27.83
C ILE A 10 -5.93 -43.74 -26.76
N LYS A 11 -6.01 -44.82 -25.95
CA LYS A 11 -6.97 -44.92 -24.84
C LYS A 11 -6.74 -43.83 -23.79
N LEU A 12 -5.47 -43.54 -23.45
CA LEU A 12 -5.12 -42.44 -22.56
C LEU A 12 -5.57 -41.10 -23.15
N ALA A 13 -5.28 -40.84 -24.43
CA ALA A 13 -5.70 -39.62 -25.13
C ALA A 13 -7.23 -39.44 -25.15
N GLN A 14 -7.97 -40.54 -25.30
CA GLN A 14 -9.43 -40.54 -25.25
C GLN A 14 -10.00 -40.33 -23.84
N SER A 15 -9.25 -40.69 -22.79
CA SER A 15 -9.67 -40.50 -21.40
C SER A 15 -9.56 -39.05 -20.89
N LEU A 16 -8.97 -38.14 -21.69
CA LEU A 16 -8.86 -36.73 -21.30
C LEU A 16 -10.23 -36.04 -21.21
N PRO A 17 -10.37 -35.02 -20.34
CA PRO A 17 -11.58 -34.22 -20.25
C PRO A 17 -11.99 -33.62 -21.60
N PRO A 18 -13.29 -33.58 -21.92
CA PRO A 18 -13.78 -33.14 -23.23
C PRO A 18 -13.42 -31.68 -23.55
N ARG A 19 -13.18 -30.86 -22.53
CA ARG A 19 -12.72 -29.47 -22.72
C ARG A 19 -11.29 -29.40 -23.26
N LEU A 20 -10.40 -30.28 -22.79
CA LEU A 20 -9.02 -30.34 -23.24
C LEU A 20 -8.93 -30.98 -24.64
N THR A 21 -9.68 -32.05 -24.89
CA THR A 21 -9.70 -32.69 -26.21
C THR A 21 -10.21 -31.74 -27.29
N LYS A 22 -11.31 -31.01 -27.04
CA LYS A 22 -11.82 -29.96 -27.95
C LYS A 22 -10.82 -28.84 -28.18
N PHE A 23 -10.08 -28.44 -27.15
CA PHE A 23 -9.06 -27.40 -27.28
C PHE A 23 -7.92 -27.86 -28.18
N LEU A 24 -7.34 -29.04 -27.90
CA LEU A 24 -6.23 -29.59 -28.68
C LEU A 24 -6.64 -29.96 -30.11
N ALA A 25 -7.90 -30.35 -30.34
CA ALA A 25 -8.42 -30.57 -31.68
C ALA A 25 -8.49 -29.28 -32.50
N ARG A 26 -8.84 -28.15 -31.86
CA ARG A 26 -8.93 -26.83 -32.53
C ARG A 26 -7.58 -26.14 -32.67
N TYR A 27 -6.69 -26.35 -31.70
CA TYR A 27 -5.37 -25.75 -31.63
C TYR A 27 -4.32 -26.84 -31.41
N PRO A 28 -4.00 -27.64 -32.46
CA PRO A 28 -3.01 -28.69 -32.34
C PRO A 28 -1.61 -28.07 -32.18
N PRO A 29 -0.81 -28.51 -31.19
CA PRO A 29 0.57 -28.09 -31.05
C PRO A 29 1.45 -28.78 -32.10
N ALA A 30 2.54 -28.12 -32.48
CA ALA A 30 3.49 -28.64 -33.46
C ALA A 30 4.07 -30.01 -33.09
N ALA A 31 4.23 -30.30 -31.79
CA ALA A 31 4.73 -31.56 -31.28
C ALA A 31 3.89 -32.80 -31.65
N ILE A 32 2.60 -32.61 -31.96
CA ILE A 32 1.66 -33.71 -32.29
C ILE A 32 1.44 -33.80 -33.81
N LEU A 33 1.79 -32.75 -34.55
CA LEU A 33 1.67 -32.77 -36.01
C LEU A 33 2.70 -33.76 -36.58
N PRO A 34 2.33 -34.52 -37.62
CA PRO A 34 3.30 -35.36 -38.32
C PRO A 34 4.41 -34.46 -38.85
N GLN A 35 5.66 -34.78 -38.51
CA GLN A 35 6.83 -34.10 -39.06
C GLN A 35 6.83 -34.36 -40.57
N THR A 36 6.28 -33.43 -41.35
CA THR A 36 6.42 -33.48 -42.80
C THR A 36 7.88 -33.21 -43.09
N SER A 37 8.59 -34.23 -43.57
CA SER A 37 9.92 -34.13 -44.14
C SER A 37 9.88 -33.21 -45.36
N THR A 38 9.95 -31.91 -45.14
CA THR A 38 10.16 -30.93 -46.20
C THR A 38 11.40 -30.14 -45.80
N PRO A 39 12.55 -30.35 -46.46
CA PRO A 39 13.73 -29.52 -46.24
C PRO A 39 13.49 -28.15 -46.87
N PRO A 40 13.52 -27.03 -46.13
CA PRO A 40 13.80 -25.75 -46.74
C PRO A 40 15.33 -25.62 -46.81
N ASN A 41 15.86 -25.58 -48.04
CA ASN A 41 17.18 -25.08 -48.43
C ASN A 41 18.32 -25.20 -47.40
N ALA A 42 19.28 -26.05 -47.76
CA ALA A 42 20.64 -25.95 -47.28
C ALA A 42 21.17 -24.51 -47.38
N SER A 43 21.51 -23.95 -46.23
CA SER A 43 22.71 -23.12 -46.08
C SER A 43 23.43 -23.62 -44.84
N THR A 44 24.52 -24.34 -45.11
CA THR A 44 25.50 -24.89 -44.20
C THR A 44 26.05 -23.82 -43.25
N THR A 45 25.86 -23.98 -41.94
CA THR A 45 26.82 -23.51 -40.94
C THR A 45 26.68 -24.39 -39.69
N PRO A 46 27.70 -25.16 -39.29
CA PRO A 46 27.64 -25.99 -38.09
C PRO A 46 27.85 -25.08 -36.88
N LEU A 47 26.81 -24.85 -36.09
CA LEU A 47 26.94 -24.25 -34.77
C LEU A 47 26.32 -25.15 -33.72
N GLU A 48 27.08 -25.26 -32.65
CA GLU A 48 27.11 -26.31 -31.67
C GLU A 48 25.84 -26.42 -30.83
N SER A 49 25.72 -27.59 -30.22
CA SER A 49 24.80 -27.98 -29.16
C SER A 49 24.64 -26.91 -28.07
N SER A 50 23.68 -26.01 -28.23
CA SER A 50 23.07 -25.27 -27.13
C SER A 50 21.59 -25.63 -27.08
N SER A 51 21.27 -26.50 -26.13
CA SER A 51 19.92 -26.76 -25.65
C SER A 51 19.40 -25.48 -24.96
N GLU A 52 19.08 -24.47 -25.76
CA GLU A 52 18.46 -23.24 -25.28
C GLU A 52 16.94 -23.44 -25.43
N LEU A 53 16.26 -23.59 -24.30
CA LEU A 53 14.80 -23.57 -24.19
C LEU A 53 14.27 -22.21 -24.66
N GLN A 54 14.22 -21.97 -25.97
CA GLN A 54 13.54 -20.82 -26.52
C GLN A 54 12.04 -21.01 -26.25
N PRO A 55 11.39 -20.11 -25.49
CA PRO A 55 9.95 -20.19 -25.31
C PRO A 55 9.34 -20.07 -26.70
N SER A 56 8.56 -21.06 -27.13
CA SER A 56 7.89 -21.12 -28.43
C SER A 56 7.00 -19.88 -28.63
N THR A 57 7.59 -18.77 -29.07
CA THR A 57 6.93 -17.49 -29.23
C THR A 57 6.24 -17.46 -30.58
N ASN A 58 5.08 -18.09 -30.71
CA ASN A 58 4.10 -17.90 -31.81
C ASN A 58 4.58 -18.11 -33.26
N ASN A 59 5.86 -18.34 -33.54
CA ASN A 59 6.40 -18.24 -34.90
C ASN A 59 6.21 -19.52 -35.73
N ASP A 60 5.94 -20.66 -35.08
CA ASP A 60 5.87 -21.96 -35.78
C ASP A 60 4.44 -22.40 -36.09
N LEU A 61 3.42 -21.68 -35.62
CA LEU A 61 2.02 -22.02 -35.84
C LEU A 61 1.42 -21.11 -36.92
N PRO A 62 0.67 -21.65 -37.90
CA PRO A 62 0.03 -20.87 -38.95
C PRO A 62 -1.13 -19.98 -38.44
N TYR A 63 -1.40 -20.01 -37.13
CA TYR A 63 -2.46 -19.27 -36.47
C TYR A 63 -1.92 -18.50 -35.26
N PRO A 64 -2.49 -17.33 -34.93
CA PRO A 64 -2.09 -16.59 -33.74
C PRO A 64 -2.47 -17.34 -32.46
N SER A 65 -1.65 -17.23 -31.40
CA SER A 65 -1.95 -17.90 -30.14
C SER A 65 -3.33 -17.52 -29.58
N PRO A 66 -4.15 -18.51 -29.17
CA PRO A 66 -5.49 -18.28 -28.66
C PRO A 66 -5.51 -17.63 -27.26
N PHE A 67 -4.35 -17.55 -26.60
CA PHE A 67 -4.20 -17.01 -25.24
C PHE A 67 -3.74 -15.56 -25.20
N ARG A 68 -3.24 -15.01 -26.32
CA ARG A 68 -2.77 -13.63 -26.40
C ARG A 68 -3.78 -12.75 -27.13
N SER A 69 -3.86 -11.49 -26.72
CA SER A 69 -4.58 -10.47 -27.49
C SER A 69 -3.84 -10.22 -28.81
N THR A 70 -4.57 -10.16 -29.90
CA THR A 70 -4.04 -9.87 -31.23
C THR A 70 -4.42 -8.45 -31.64
N LYS A 71 -3.55 -7.79 -32.40
CA LYS A 71 -3.86 -6.47 -32.97
C LYS A 71 -4.43 -6.69 -34.38
N HIS A 72 -5.57 -6.10 -34.67
CA HIS A 72 -6.15 -6.15 -36.01
C HIS A 72 -5.27 -5.33 -36.98
N ALA A 73 -4.83 -5.92 -38.09
CA ALA A 73 -3.85 -5.30 -38.99
C ALA A 73 -4.35 -3.99 -39.62
N ILE A 74 -5.63 -3.95 -40.04
CA ILE A 74 -6.23 -2.81 -40.74
C ILE A 74 -6.68 -1.72 -39.76
N THR A 75 -7.47 -2.10 -38.76
CA THR A 75 -8.10 -1.15 -37.82
C THR A 75 -7.17 -0.73 -36.69
N GLY A 76 -6.09 -1.48 -36.44
CA GLY A 76 -5.15 -1.24 -35.34
C GLY A 76 -5.71 -1.49 -33.94
N LYS A 77 -7.00 -1.87 -33.81
CA LYS A 77 -7.65 -2.19 -32.54
C LYS A 77 -7.13 -3.52 -31.98
N TRP A 78 -7.03 -3.61 -30.66
CA TRP A 78 -6.69 -4.85 -29.97
C TRP A 78 -7.94 -5.71 -29.79
N HIS A 79 -7.85 -6.96 -30.22
CA HIS A 79 -8.85 -7.96 -29.95
C HIS A 79 -8.50 -8.71 -28.66
N ASN A 80 -9.55 -8.97 -27.88
CA ASN A 80 -9.43 -9.82 -26.70
C ASN A 80 -8.93 -11.22 -27.10
N PRO A 81 -8.15 -11.90 -26.25
CA PRO A 81 -7.77 -13.28 -26.51
C PRO A 81 -9.01 -14.16 -26.61
N THR A 82 -8.98 -15.16 -27.49
CA THR A 82 -10.10 -16.11 -27.69
C THR A 82 -10.50 -16.81 -26.39
N PHE A 83 -9.52 -17.05 -25.51
CA PHE A 83 -9.75 -17.51 -24.13
C PHE A 83 -9.39 -16.41 -23.14
N SER A 84 -10.33 -16.03 -22.29
CA SER A 84 -10.08 -15.10 -21.18
C SER A 84 -9.11 -15.71 -20.15
N LEU A 85 -8.46 -14.87 -19.34
CA LEU A 85 -7.48 -15.31 -18.34
C LEU A 85 -8.04 -16.36 -17.35
N ARG A 86 -9.35 -16.29 -17.04
CA ARG A 86 -10.04 -17.32 -16.24
C ARG A 86 -10.09 -18.66 -16.98
N ARG A 87 -10.54 -18.67 -18.24
CA ARG A 87 -10.62 -19.88 -19.07
C ARG A 87 -9.23 -20.47 -19.34
N GLN A 88 -8.22 -19.62 -19.50
CA GLN A 88 -6.82 -20.06 -19.59
C GLN A 88 -6.38 -20.78 -18.32
N ALA A 89 -6.66 -20.21 -17.14
CA ALA A 89 -6.34 -20.84 -15.87
C ALA A 89 -7.07 -22.18 -15.66
N ASP A 90 -8.34 -22.28 -16.06
CA ASP A 90 -9.09 -23.53 -16.02
C ASP A 90 -8.43 -24.61 -16.90
N LEU A 91 -8.03 -24.25 -18.13
CA LEU A 91 -7.34 -25.17 -19.05
C LEU A 91 -5.98 -25.60 -18.51
N VAL A 92 -5.17 -24.66 -18.00
CA VAL A 92 -3.87 -24.96 -17.39
C VAL A 92 -4.03 -25.85 -16.17
N LYS A 93 -5.04 -25.60 -15.33
CA LYS A 93 -5.32 -26.43 -14.14
C LYS A 93 -5.69 -27.86 -14.54
N LEU A 94 -6.56 -28.02 -15.54
CA LEU A 94 -6.91 -29.35 -16.06
C LEU A 94 -5.69 -30.03 -16.69
N ALA A 95 -4.93 -29.31 -17.53
CA ALA A 95 -3.77 -29.86 -18.21
C ALA A 95 -2.69 -30.30 -17.23
N ARG A 96 -2.45 -29.53 -16.16
CA ARG A 96 -1.55 -29.89 -15.06
C ARG A 96 -1.98 -31.19 -14.37
N ASN A 97 -3.27 -31.35 -14.08
CA ASN A 97 -3.78 -32.57 -13.44
C ASN A 97 -3.57 -33.82 -14.32
N HIS A 98 -3.57 -33.64 -15.65
CA HIS A 98 -3.37 -34.72 -16.62
C HIS A 98 -1.94 -34.78 -17.19
N GLY A 99 -1.00 -33.96 -16.70
CA GLY A 99 0.40 -33.96 -17.15
C GLY A 99 0.64 -33.44 -18.57
N ILE A 100 -0.31 -32.75 -19.19
CA ILE A 100 -0.22 -32.25 -20.58
C ILE A 100 -0.05 -30.72 -20.66
N GLU A 101 0.47 -30.09 -19.61
CA GLU A 101 0.63 -28.63 -19.55
C GLU A 101 1.58 -28.10 -20.65
N GLU A 102 2.62 -28.86 -20.99
CA GLU A 102 3.61 -28.51 -22.02
C GLU A 102 3.01 -28.45 -23.44
N LEU A 103 1.95 -29.21 -23.70
CA LEU A 103 1.27 -29.22 -24.99
C LEU A 103 0.41 -27.98 -25.22
N LEU A 104 0.15 -27.18 -24.18
CA LEU A 104 -0.60 -25.93 -24.30
C LEU A 104 0.31 -24.80 -24.82
N PRO A 105 -0.26 -23.82 -25.55
CA PRO A 105 0.47 -22.61 -25.89
C PRO A 105 0.98 -21.89 -24.63
N PRO A 106 2.15 -21.22 -24.69
CA PRO A 106 2.69 -20.49 -23.55
C PRO A 106 1.69 -19.43 -23.06
N SER A 107 1.45 -19.39 -21.75
CA SER A 107 0.51 -18.46 -21.14
C SER A 107 1.05 -17.87 -19.85
N VAL A 108 0.57 -16.67 -19.48
CA VAL A 108 0.89 -16.03 -18.19
C VAL A 108 0.44 -16.88 -16.99
N LYS A 109 -0.47 -17.83 -17.21
CA LYS A 109 -1.03 -18.69 -16.17
C LYS A 109 -0.31 -20.04 -16.05
N SER A 110 0.59 -20.39 -16.97
CA SER A 110 1.35 -21.65 -16.88
C SER A 110 2.28 -21.65 -15.68
N THR A 111 2.46 -22.83 -15.11
CA THR A 111 3.29 -23.11 -13.94
C THR A 111 4.75 -22.73 -14.22
N ALA A 112 5.29 -23.17 -15.36
CA ALA A 112 6.66 -22.86 -15.77
C ALA A 112 6.91 -21.35 -15.91
N GLU A 113 6.01 -20.64 -16.60
CA GLU A 113 6.11 -19.20 -16.81
C GLU A 113 5.98 -18.42 -15.48
N ARG A 114 5.10 -18.85 -14.58
CA ARG A 114 4.94 -18.24 -13.26
C ARG A 114 6.17 -18.42 -12.38
N ILE A 115 6.79 -19.60 -12.42
CA ILE A 115 8.03 -19.89 -11.68
C ILE A 115 9.16 -19.05 -12.25
N ARG A 116 9.35 -19.07 -13.58
CA ARG A 116 10.35 -18.25 -14.28
C ARG A 116 10.23 -16.78 -13.92
N ARG A 117 9.04 -16.19 -14.07
CA ARG A 117 8.81 -14.77 -13.74
C ARG A 117 9.09 -14.45 -12.28
N ARG A 118 8.78 -15.35 -11.35
CA ARG A 118 9.04 -15.16 -9.92
C ARG A 118 10.52 -15.28 -9.59
N ALA A 119 11.24 -16.20 -10.23
CA ALA A 119 12.68 -16.37 -10.07
C ALA A 119 13.45 -15.15 -10.61
N GLU A 120 13.09 -14.68 -11.80
CA GLU A 120 13.75 -13.54 -12.46
C GLU A 120 13.42 -12.20 -11.79
N ASN A 121 12.14 -11.93 -11.50
CA ASN A 121 11.69 -10.61 -11.04
C ASN A 121 11.60 -10.47 -9.52
N GLY A 122 11.51 -11.58 -8.78
CA GLY A 122 11.28 -11.59 -7.33
C GLY A 122 9.97 -10.92 -6.89
N LEU A 123 9.90 -10.51 -5.61
CA LEU A 123 8.78 -9.75 -5.07
C LEU A 123 8.96 -8.27 -5.41
N ARG A 124 7.93 -7.66 -6.02
CA ARG A 124 7.97 -6.27 -6.50
C ARG A 124 6.89 -5.37 -5.88
N VAL A 125 6.34 -5.78 -4.74
CA VAL A 125 5.35 -4.98 -4.01
C VAL A 125 6.01 -3.71 -3.46
N LYS A 126 5.35 -2.56 -3.53
CA LYS A 126 5.93 -1.30 -3.06
C LYS A 126 6.27 -1.38 -1.56
N GLY A 127 7.49 -0.99 -1.19
CA GLY A 127 7.98 -1.01 0.19
C GLY A 127 8.67 -2.31 0.60
N THR A 128 8.12 -3.49 0.21
CA THR A 128 8.65 -4.82 0.59
C THR A 128 9.38 -5.53 -0.55
N GLY A 129 9.24 -5.04 -1.79
CA GLY A 129 9.90 -5.60 -2.94
C GLY A 129 11.40 -5.39 -2.92
N ILE A 130 12.12 -6.20 -3.70
CA ILE A 130 13.57 -6.13 -3.83
C ILE A 130 13.98 -4.71 -4.26
N GLY A 131 14.89 -4.09 -3.51
CA GLY A 131 15.34 -2.71 -3.75
C GLY A 131 14.35 -1.61 -3.35
N GLN A 132 13.23 -1.93 -2.69
CA GLN A 132 12.29 -0.93 -2.15
C GLN A 132 12.51 -0.72 -0.65
N LYS A 133 12.23 0.49 -0.17
CA LYS A 133 12.25 0.84 1.26
C LYS A 133 10.85 1.18 1.75
N VAL A 134 10.51 0.70 2.94
CA VAL A 134 9.25 1.01 3.63
C VAL A 134 9.22 2.49 4.03
N LYS A 135 8.09 3.16 3.84
CA LYS A 135 7.91 4.59 4.17
C LYS A 135 8.00 4.89 5.67
N GLY A 136 7.62 3.94 6.53
CA GLY A 136 7.44 4.14 7.98
C GLY A 136 6.11 4.85 8.31
N LYS A 137 5.61 4.69 9.54
CA LYS A 137 4.41 5.39 10.02
C LYS A 137 4.70 6.88 10.26
N GLU A 138 3.66 7.71 10.33
CA GLU A 138 3.86 9.15 10.55
C GLU A 138 4.52 9.47 11.90
N SER A 139 4.15 8.75 12.96
CA SER A 139 4.77 8.87 14.28
C SER A 139 6.26 8.56 14.24
N GLU A 140 6.67 7.49 13.56
CA GLU A 140 8.07 7.08 13.40
C GLU A 140 8.88 8.13 12.65
N ARG A 141 8.31 8.68 11.56
CA ARG A 141 8.97 9.71 10.76
C ARG A 141 9.15 11.03 11.52
N THR A 142 8.18 11.41 12.35
CA THR A 142 8.18 12.71 13.06
C THR A 142 8.77 12.66 14.47
N LEU A 143 9.02 11.46 15.03
CA LEU A 143 9.49 11.27 16.41
C LEU A 143 10.75 12.09 16.70
N LYS A 144 11.76 12.03 15.82
CA LYS A 144 13.02 12.78 16.00
C LYS A 144 12.77 14.28 16.07
N GLY A 145 11.95 14.81 15.16
CA GLY A 145 11.59 16.24 15.17
C GLY A 145 10.77 16.65 16.39
N ARG A 146 9.88 15.78 16.90
CA ARG A 146 9.13 16.04 18.13
C ARG A 146 10.02 16.04 19.38
N LEU A 147 10.98 15.11 19.45
CA LEU A 147 11.94 15.05 20.55
C LEU A 147 12.86 16.27 20.57
N GLU A 148 13.34 16.72 19.41
CA GLU A 148 14.19 17.91 19.30
C GLU A 148 13.44 19.17 19.76
N LYS A 149 12.19 19.34 19.34
CA LYS A 149 11.34 20.45 19.82
C LYS A 149 11.15 20.42 21.33
N ARG A 150 10.98 19.23 21.92
CA ARG A 150 10.88 19.08 23.38
C ARG A 150 12.20 19.46 24.06
N ARG A 151 13.33 19.04 23.52
CA ARG A 151 14.66 19.39 24.03
C ARG A 151 14.87 20.90 24.01
N GLN A 152 14.59 21.56 22.88
CA GLN A 152 14.74 23.00 22.74
C GLN A 152 13.84 23.76 23.73
N ALA A 153 12.57 23.37 23.84
CA ALA A 153 11.65 24.01 24.80
C ALA A 153 12.12 23.90 26.26
N MET A 154 12.77 22.80 26.65
CA MET A 154 13.34 22.67 28.00
C MET A 154 14.56 23.58 28.22
N LEU A 155 15.36 23.82 27.19
CA LEU A 155 16.50 24.74 27.25
C LEU A 155 16.06 26.19 27.35
N ASP A 156 14.98 26.55 26.65
CA ASP A 156 14.46 27.92 26.61
C ASP A 156 13.54 28.24 27.83
N MET A 157 13.08 27.21 28.54
CA MET A 157 12.14 27.35 29.67
C MET A 157 12.66 28.24 30.81
N PRO A 158 13.92 28.13 31.29
CA PRO A 158 14.43 29.02 32.35
C PRO A 158 14.39 30.50 31.97
N GLN A 159 14.78 30.85 30.74
CA GLN A 159 14.75 32.23 30.27
C GLN A 159 13.32 32.75 30.16
N MET A 160 12.41 31.94 29.64
CA MET A 160 10.99 32.28 29.55
C MET A 160 10.35 32.51 30.93
N VAL A 161 10.74 31.71 31.93
CA VAL A 161 10.25 31.89 33.32
C VAL A 161 10.80 33.20 33.93
N GLN A 162 12.05 33.56 33.64
CA GLN A 162 12.64 34.83 34.12
C GLN A 162 11.89 36.04 33.55
N THR A 163 11.72 36.09 32.23
CA THR A 163 11.01 37.21 31.59
C THR A 163 9.57 37.29 32.06
N TRP A 164 8.86 36.17 32.20
CA TRP A 164 7.50 36.16 32.73
C TRP A 164 7.42 36.69 34.17
N LYS A 165 8.38 36.32 35.04
CA LYS A 165 8.44 36.84 36.41
C LYS A 165 8.77 38.34 36.46
N GLU A 166 9.60 38.83 35.54
CA GLU A 166 9.91 40.26 35.42
C GLU A 166 8.67 41.05 35.01
N PHE A 167 7.96 40.59 33.98
CA PHE A 167 6.69 41.21 33.58
C PHE A 167 5.64 41.13 34.69
N ALA A 168 5.49 39.98 35.38
CA ALA A 168 4.53 39.83 36.46
C ALA A 168 4.74 40.84 37.61
N LYS A 169 5.99 41.20 37.92
CA LYS A 169 6.29 42.27 38.90
C LYS A 169 5.91 43.67 38.41
N ASP A 170 5.85 43.88 37.10
CA ASP A 170 5.43 45.14 36.50
C ASP A 170 3.90 45.28 36.52
N TRP A 171 3.18 44.18 36.32
CA TRP A 171 1.72 44.12 36.51
C TRP A 171 1.30 44.44 37.96
N ASP A 172 2.11 44.09 38.96
CA ASP A 172 1.87 44.49 40.36
C ASP A 172 2.21 45.96 40.65
N ARG A 173 2.94 46.65 39.75
CA ARG A 173 3.44 48.03 39.95
C ARG A 173 2.52 49.09 39.37
N GLU A 174 1.76 48.78 38.33
CA GLU A 174 0.91 49.76 37.64
C GLU A 174 -0.50 49.92 38.25
N ASP A 175 -0.90 49.06 39.20
CA ASP A 175 -2.20 49.13 39.89
C ASP A 175 -2.17 49.78 41.29
N MET A 176 -1.08 50.43 41.71
CA MET A 176 -0.99 51.12 43.02
C MET A 176 -0.43 52.54 42.99
N VAL A 177 -0.69 53.32 41.93
CA VAL A 177 -0.60 54.79 41.99
C VAL A 177 -1.94 55.40 41.59
N VAL A 178 -2.86 55.43 42.57
CA VAL A 178 -4.05 56.29 42.53
C VAL A 178 -3.60 57.70 42.92
N ASP A 179 -3.04 58.45 41.97
CA ASP A 179 -2.94 59.90 42.11
C ASP A 179 -4.33 60.50 41.89
N GLY A 180 -4.91 61.02 42.98
CA GLY A 180 -6.24 61.63 43.02
C GLY A 180 -6.40 62.83 42.09
N ARG A 181 -6.69 62.56 40.81
CA ARG A 181 -7.34 63.50 39.89
C ARG A 181 -8.48 62.79 39.18
N SER A 182 -9.68 63.21 39.59
CA SER A 182 -10.97 63.06 38.92
C SER A 182 -10.87 62.91 37.40
N GLY A 183 -11.05 61.69 36.91
CA GLY A 183 -11.56 61.38 35.57
C GLY A 183 -13.06 61.12 35.66
N PRO A 184 -13.85 61.43 34.62
CA PRO A 184 -15.31 61.33 34.69
C PRO A 184 -15.72 59.86 34.86
N ASN A 185 -16.51 59.59 35.92
CA ASN A 185 -17.23 58.34 36.11
C ASN A 185 -18.21 58.16 34.95
N GLU A 186 -17.79 57.46 33.89
CA GLU A 186 -18.69 56.91 32.87
C GLU A 186 -19.16 55.52 33.29
N TYR A 187 -19.68 55.37 34.52
CA TYR A 187 -20.36 54.16 35.00
C TYR A 187 -21.30 54.45 36.18
N ASP A 188 -21.97 55.61 36.15
CA ASP A 188 -23.20 55.81 36.93
C ASP A 188 -24.38 55.71 35.95
N ASP A 189 -24.62 54.50 35.45
CA ASP A 189 -25.90 54.05 34.89
C ASP A 189 -25.73 52.59 34.45
N LEU A 190 -26.34 51.66 35.20
CA LEU A 190 -26.96 50.40 34.76
C LEU A 190 -27.06 49.43 35.95
N GLU A 191 -28.26 49.44 36.54
CA GLU A 191 -29.01 48.33 37.15
C GLU A 191 -28.28 47.13 37.76
N ALA A 192 -28.73 46.81 38.99
CA ALA A 192 -28.48 45.59 39.72
C ALA A 192 -28.46 44.32 38.84
N GLY A 193 -27.28 43.67 38.72
CA GLY A 193 -27.19 42.35 38.08
C GLY A 193 -25.85 41.88 37.49
N LYS A 194 -24.74 42.61 37.61
CA LYS A 194 -23.44 42.16 37.05
C LYS A 194 -22.60 41.35 38.05
N VAL A 195 -22.51 40.05 37.79
CA VAL A 195 -21.55 39.08 38.36
C VAL A 195 -20.12 39.50 37.98
N PRO A 196 -19.10 39.39 38.86
CA PRO A 196 -17.72 39.74 38.52
C PRO A 196 -17.23 38.93 37.31
N GLU A 197 -16.58 39.63 36.36
CA GLU A 197 -16.19 39.09 35.06
C GLU A 197 -15.36 37.82 35.18
N MET A 198 -15.87 36.72 34.63
CA MET A 198 -15.11 35.50 34.41
C MET A 198 -14.11 35.72 33.28
N CYS A 199 -12.81 35.68 33.57
CA CYS A 199 -11.80 35.62 32.51
C CYS A 199 -11.77 34.22 31.89
N LEU A 200 -12.25 34.11 30.66
CA LEU A 200 -12.38 32.86 29.92
C LEU A 200 -11.11 32.61 29.09
N TYR A 201 -10.21 31.77 29.58
CA TYR A 201 -8.99 31.42 28.85
C TYR A 201 -9.25 30.25 27.90
N LYS A 202 -9.12 30.51 26.60
CA LYS A 202 -9.14 29.47 25.55
C LYS A 202 -7.72 29.13 25.16
N TYR A 203 -7.29 27.90 25.41
CA TYR A 203 -5.99 27.43 24.95
C TYR A 203 -6.15 26.16 24.12
N ARG A 204 -5.23 25.96 23.18
CA ARG A 204 -5.25 24.82 22.26
C ARG A 204 -4.37 23.71 22.84
N ASP A 205 -4.99 22.58 23.18
CA ASP A 205 -4.28 21.44 23.77
C ASP A 205 -3.22 20.92 22.78
N ALA A 206 -1.95 20.96 23.19
CA ALA A 206 -0.82 20.57 22.35
C ALA A 206 -0.81 19.07 21.97
N TRP A 207 -1.60 18.24 22.65
CA TRP A 207 -1.64 16.79 22.45
C TRP A 207 -2.71 16.32 21.47
N ASN A 208 -3.85 17.01 21.37
CA ASN A 208 -4.99 16.58 20.56
C ASN A 208 -5.58 17.72 19.69
N GLY A 209 -5.00 18.93 19.75
CA GLY A 209 -5.33 20.05 18.88
C GLY A 209 -6.71 20.67 19.11
N ARG A 210 -7.47 20.20 20.12
CA ARG A 210 -8.78 20.72 20.49
C ARG A 210 -8.64 21.97 21.36
N TRP A 211 -9.56 22.90 21.15
CA TRP A 211 -9.70 24.09 22.00
C TRP A 211 -10.32 23.68 23.33
N LYS A 212 -9.66 24.04 24.43
CA LYS A 212 -10.20 23.89 25.78
C LYS A 212 -10.40 25.26 26.41
N GLN A 213 -11.38 25.34 27.28
CA GLN A 213 -11.78 26.55 27.99
C GLN A 213 -11.60 26.29 29.49
N VAL A 214 -10.92 27.19 30.19
CA VAL A 214 -10.74 27.13 31.64
C VAL A 214 -11.16 28.48 32.22
N TYR A 215 -11.97 28.42 33.28
CA TYR A 215 -12.41 29.57 34.06
C TYR A 215 -11.53 29.69 35.30
N ILE A 216 -10.90 30.86 35.50
CA ILE A 216 -10.09 31.13 36.69
C ILE A 216 -10.80 32.25 37.46
N TYR A 217 -11.21 31.97 38.69
CA TYR A 217 -11.74 32.96 39.63
C TYR A 217 -10.56 33.70 40.28
N SER A 218 -10.55 35.03 40.23
CA SER A 218 -9.66 35.82 41.08
C SER A 218 -10.17 35.71 42.53
N ALA A 219 -9.54 34.84 43.32
CA ALA A 219 -9.81 34.76 44.75
C ALA A 219 -8.50 34.48 45.50
N ARG A 220 -8.13 35.47 46.32
CA ARG A 220 -7.32 35.37 47.55
C ARG A 220 -6.98 33.94 47.96
N ILE A 221 -5.68 33.65 48.06
CA ILE A 221 -5.17 32.51 48.84
C ILE A 221 -5.52 32.81 50.30
N TYR A 222 -6.52 32.13 50.84
CA TYR A 222 -6.60 31.86 52.27
C TYR A 222 -5.92 30.51 52.50
N GLU A 223 -4.86 30.49 53.31
CA GLU A 223 -4.30 29.27 53.90
C GLU A 223 -5.43 28.56 54.66
N ILE A 224 -5.84 27.38 54.18
CA ILE A 224 -6.70 26.47 54.94
C ILE A 224 -5.78 25.35 55.43
N GLY A 225 -5.59 25.33 56.74
CA GLY A 225 -4.76 24.37 57.45
C GLY A 225 -5.22 22.92 57.28
N GLU A 226 -4.22 22.03 57.36
CA GLU A 226 -4.38 20.58 57.45
C GLU A 226 -5.34 20.23 58.60
N SER A 227 -6.36 19.44 58.29
CA SER A 227 -7.08 18.68 59.31
C SER A 227 -7.38 17.27 58.79
N ASP A 228 -6.97 16.32 59.63
CA ASP A 228 -6.91 14.89 59.40
C ASP A 228 -8.28 14.26 59.11
N ILE A 229 -8.35 13.45 58.05
CA ILE A 229 -9.47 12.53 57.84
C ILE A 229 -9.16 11.24 58.62
N VAL A 230 -9.70 11.16 59.84
CA VAL A 230 -9.86 9.91 60.57
C VAL A 230 -11.06 9.16 59.96
N GLY A 231 -10.79 8.02 59.32
CA GLY A 231 -11.82 7.09 58.89
C GLY A 231 -12.42 6.34 60.08
N SER A 232 -13.75 6.27 60.12
CA SER A 232 -14.49 5.36 60.99
C SER A 232 -15.34 4.40 60.17
N VAL A 233 -15.39 3.18 60.70
CA VAL A 233 -15.97 1.89 60.25
C VAL A 233 -17.40 1.97 59.76
#